data_AF-A0A433IZ26-F1
#
_entry.id   AF-A0A433IZ26-F1
#
_cell.length_a   1.000
_cell.length_b   1.000
_cell.length_c   1.000
_cell.angle_alpha   90.00
_cell.angle_beta   90.00
_cell.angle_gamma   90.00
#
_symmetry.space_group_name_H-M   'P 1'
#
loop_
_entity.id
_entity.type
_entity.pdbx_description
1 polymer ?
#
loop_
_entity_poly.entity_id
_entity_poly.type
_entity_poly.pdbx_seq_one_letter_code
_entity_poly.pdbx_strand_id
1 'polypeptide(L)' 'YKTEVIRRRGPWRTLEAVEFATLEWVDWFNNRRLLEPIGNIPPAEAEARYYAQIEDVAIAA' A
#
# COMPACT_ATOMS: atom_id res chain seq x y z
N TYR A 1 -1.53 -1.75 15.27
CA TYR A 1 -2.55 -1.92 14.22
C TYR A 1 -2.99 -0.54 13.70
N LYS A 2 -3.38 -0.40 12.43
CA LYS A 2 -3.63 0.89 11.74
C LYS A 2 -4.75 1.72 12.38
N THR A 3 -4.37 2.82 13.05
CA THR A 3 -5.28 3.70 13.81
C THR A 3 -6.29 4.43 12.93
N GLU A 4 -5.91 4.79 11.71
CA GLU A 4 -6.77 5.46 10.73
C GLU A 4 -7.98 4.62 10.30
N VAL A 5 -7.82 3.30 10.22
CA VAL A 5 -8.90 2.36 9.90
C VAL A 5 -9.78 2.15 11.14
N ILE A 6 -9.17 1.78 12.27
CA ILE A 6 -9.91 1.39 13.48
C ILE A 6 -10.75 2.51 14.05
N ARG A 7 -10.20 3.74 14.12
CA ARG A 7 -10.88 4.86 14.77
C ARG A 7 -12.03 5.43 13.93
N ARG A 8 -11.97 5.32 12.60
CA ARG A 8 -12.95 5.94 11.70
C ARG A 8 -14.13 5.04 11.35
N ARG A 9 -13.97 3.71 11.40
CA ARG A 9 -14.97 2.74 10.90
C ARG A 9 -15.59 1.85 11.98
N GLY A 10 -15.30 2.10 13.26
CA GLY A 10 -15.91 1.39 14.38
C GLY A 10 -17.37 1.82 14.66
N PRO A 11 -18.12 1.05 15.46
CA PRO A 11 -17.69 -0.10 16.27
C PRO A 11 -17.59 -1.43 15.49
N TRP A 12 -16.55 -2.20 15.78
CA TRP A 12 -16.27 -3.49 15.15
C TRP A 12 -16.92 -4.64 15.92
N ARG A 13 -17.75 -5.43 15.24
CA ARG A 13 -18.54 -6.49 15.89
C ARG A 13 -17.92 -7.88 15.76
N THR A 14 -17.07 -8.08 14.76
CA THR A 14 -16.39 -9.35 14.51
C THR A 14 -14.97 -9.11 13.99
N LEU A 15 -14.13 -10.16 14.03
CA LEU A 15 -12.77 -10.10 13.50
C LEU A 15 -12.76 -9.96 11.97
N GLU A 16 -13.67 -10.64 11.29
CA GLU A 16 -13.79 -10.62 9.82
C GLU A 16 -14.07 -9.21 9.30
N ALA A 17 -14.86 -8.41 10.04
CA ALA A 17 -15.11 -7.02 9.68
C ALA A 17 -13.83 -6.16 9.74
N VAL A 18 -12.96 -6.43 10.70
CA VAL A 18 -11.65 -5.76 10.85
C VAL A 18 -10.70 -6.22 9.75
N GLU A 19 -10.65 -7.51 9.45
CA GLU A 19 -9.84 -8.07 8.36
C GLU A 19 -10.21 -7.46 7.02
N PHE A 20 -11.51 -7.43 6.68
CA PHE A 20 -11.98 -6.85 5.42
C PHE A 20 -11.62 -5.36 5.31
N ALA A 21 -11.85 -4.58 6.38
CA ALA A 21 -11.46 -3.18 6.41
C ALA A 21 -9.94 -2.98 6.29
N THR A 22 -9.14 -3.94 6.77
CA THR A 22 -7.68 -3.94 6.57
C THR A 22 -7.33 -4.14 5.10
N LEU A 23 -7.96 -5.14 4.45
CA LEU A 23 -7.72 -5.45 3.05
C LEU A 23 -8.04 -4.27 2.14
N GLU A 24 -9.20 -3.63 2.36
CA GLU A 24 -9.56 -2.41 1.62
C GLU A 24 -8.56 -1.27 1.83
N TRP A 25 -8.08 -1.08 3.06
CA TRP A 25 -7.10 -0.05 3.36
C TRP A 25 -5.75 -0.35 2.70
N VAL A 26 -5.31 -1.60 2.71
CA VAL A 26 -4.05 -2.03 2.08
C VAL A 26 -4.13 -1.84 0.56
N ASP A 27 -5.23 -2.24 -0.08
CA ASP A 27 -5.43 -2.02 -1.52
C ASP A 27 -5.35 -0.53 -1.86
N TRP A 28 -6.12 0.30 -1.13
CA TRP A 28 -6.09 1.74 -1.37
C TRP A 28 -4.70 2.34 -1.15
N PHE A 29 -4.01 1.98 -0.06
CA PHE A 29 -2.70 2.54 0.25
C PHE A 29 -1.66 2.14 -0.80
N ASN A 30 -1.60 0.87 -1.20
CA ASN A 30 -0.57 0.38 -2.10
C ASN A 30 -0.83 0.71 -3.57
N ASN A 31 -2.10 0.67 -4.01
CA ASN A 31 -2.45 0.75 -5.42
C ASN A 31 -3.06 2.09 -5.85
N ARG A 32 -3.50 2.93 -4.91
CA ARG A 32 -4.26 4.16 -5.23
C ARG A 32 -3.76 5.41 -4.55
N ARG A 33 -3.14 5.31 -3.37
CA ARG A 33 -2.68 6.46 -2.61
C ARG A 33 -1.40 7.02 -3.21
N LEU A 34 -1.45 8.29 -3.61
CA LEU A 34 -0.27 9.02 -4.06
C LEU A 34 0.54 9.51 -2.85
N LEU A 35 1.86 9.30 -2.90
CA LEU A 35 2.79 9.74 -1.87
C LEU A 35 3.84 10.67 -2.46
N GLU A 36 3.85 11.93 -2.01
CA GLU A 36 4.81 12.95 -2.43
C GLU A 36 6.28 12.51 -2.30
N PRO A 37 6.72 11.84 -1.20
CA PRO A 37 8.13 11.46 -1.03
C PRO A 37 8.67 10.49 -2.08
N ILE A 38 7.80 9.76 -2.78
CA ILE A 38 8.17 8.82 -3.86
C ILE A 38 7.76 9.35 -5.24
N GLY A 39 7.49 10.66 -5.35
CA GLY A 39 7.18 11.31 -6.63
C GLY A 39 5.70 11.35 -6.99
N ASN A 40 4.80 11.32 -5.99
CA ASN A 40 3.34 11.35 -6.20
C ASN A 40 2.80 10.17 -7.03
N ILE A 41 3.37 8.98 -6.83
CA ILE A 41 2.87 7.72 -7.40
C ILE A 41 2.42 6.76 -6.29
N PRO A 42 1.64 5.72 -6.61
CA PRO A 42 1.33 4.64 -5.67
C PRO A 42 2.58 3.86 -5.24
N PRO A 43 2.64 3.38 -3.98
CA PRO A 43 3.74 2.55 -3.50
C PRO A 43 4.07 1.34 -4.39
N ALA A 44 3.04 0.62 -4.87
CA ALA A 44 3.25 -0.56 -5.72
C ALA A 44 3.95 -0.20 -7.05
N GLU A 45 3.66 0.98 -7.59
CA GLU A 45 4.32 1.47 -8.80
C GLU A 45 5.77 1.86 -8.53
N ALA A 46 6.05 2.51 -7.40
CA ALA A 46 7.42 2.84 -7.00
C ALA A 46 8.27 1.58 -6.79
N GLU A 47 7.71 0.56 -6.14
CA GLU A 47 8.36 -0.74 -5.92
C GLU A 47 8.64 -1.44 -7.26
N ALA A 48 7.67 -1.50 -8.17
CA ALA A 48 7.85 -2.07 -9.50
C ALA A 48 8.97 -1.36 -10.29
N ARG A 49 9.02 -0.02 -10.24
CA ARG A 49 10.09 0.77 -10.87
C ARG A 49 11.47 0.47 -10.27
N TYR A 50 11.54 0.35 -8.95
CA TYR A 50 12.78 0.03 -8.24
C TYR A 50 13.33 -1.33 -8.66
N TYR A 51 12.49 -2.36 -8.72
CA TYR A 51 12.92 -3.68 -9.15
C TYR A 51 13.29 -3.75 -10.64
N ALA A 52 12.56 -3.07 -11.51
CA ALA A 52 12.92 -2.96 -12.93
C ALA A 52 14.32 -2.34 -13.11
N GLN A 53 14.62 -1.26 -12.37
CA GLN A 53 15.96 -0.64 -12.39
C GLN A 53 17.06 -1.57 -11.89
N ILE A 54 16.81 -2.36 -10.85
CA ILE A 54 17.77 -3.34 -10.34
C ILE A 54 18.03 -4.43 -11.37
N GLU A 55 16.99 -4.96 -12.01
CA GLU A 55 17.12 -5.97 -13.06
C GLU A 55 17.90 -5.43 -14.26
N ASP A 56 17.60 -4.21 -14.71
CA ASP A 56 18.33 -3.56 -15.81
C ASP A 56 19.83 -3.39 -15.50
N VAL A 57 20.16 -2.96 -14.27
CA VAL A 57 21.56 -2.84 -13.81
C VAL A 57 22.23 -4.21 -13.76
N ALA A 58 21.53 -5.26 -13.31
CA ALA A 58 22.07 -6.61 -13.25
C ALA A 58 22.31 -7.22 -14.65
N ILE A 59 21.50 -6.88 -15.65
CA ILE A 59 21.66 -7.33 -17.04
C ILE A 59 22.82 -6.59 -17.73
N ALA A 60 23.07 -5.33 -17.38
CA ALA A 60 24.10 -4.50 -18.00
C ALA A 60 25.53 -4.71 -17.43
N ALA A 61 25.68 -5.46 -16.34
CA ALA A 61 26.95 -5.75 -15.64
C ALA A 61 27.60 -7.06 -16.10
#